data_AF-A0A925T575-F1
#
_entry.id   AF-A0A925T575-F1
#
_cell.length_a   1.000
_cell.length_b   1.000
_cell.length_c   1.000
_cell.angle_alpha   90.00
_cell.angle_beta   90.00
_cell.angle_gamma   90.00
#
_symmetry.space_group_name_H-M   'P 1'
#
loop_
_entity.id
_entity.type
_entity.pdbx_description
1 polymer ?
#
loop_
_entity_poly.entity_id
_entity_poly.type
_entity_poly.pdbx_seq_one_letter_code
_entity_poly.pdbx_strand_id
1 'polypeptide(L)'
;MANKKTVVSKLCKKTRRVLIGSVRVNEGQHLHYFVTVKGSRPLFTLACEHKPHFDSKELGPSRQDYDIVWPRSSADAGGPDTYTFAMSFAGADKYTLRVELHDASHQRVDDGVIVDADYDGNPASILCNESFVVRT
;
A
#
# COMPACT_ATOMS: atom_id res chain seq x y z
N MET A 1 -33.20 6.93 -8.43
CA MET A 1 -31.95 6.17 -8.68
C MET A 1 -30.96 6.55 -7.60
N ALA A 2 -30.67 5.64 -6.67
CA ALA A 2 -29.88 5.93 -5.47
C ALA A 2 -28.39 6.12 -5.81
N ASN A 3 -27.81 7.14 -5.19
CA ASN A 3 -26.47 7.67 -5.41
C ASN A 3 -25.40 6.66 -4.91
N LYS A 4 -24.96 5.76 -5.79
CA LYS A 4 -23.93 4.73 -5.50
C LYS A 4 -22.55 5.30 -5.12
N LYS A 5 -22.34 6.61 -5.26
CA LYS A 5 -21.03 7.27 -5.07
C LYS A 5 -20.62 7.48 -3.60
N THR A 6 -21.52 7.30 -2.64
CA THR A 6 -21.29 7.73 -1.24
C THR A 6 -21.16 6.58 -0.23
N VAL A 7 -21.29 5.32 -0.66
CA VAL A 7 -21.18 4.17 0.26
C VAL A 7 -19.74 3.68 0.40
N VAL A 8 -18.91 3.88 -0.63
CA VAL A 8 -17.50 3.41 -0.66
C VAL A 8 -16.64 4.09 0.41
N SER A 9 -16.97 5.32 0.83
CA SER A 9 -16.09 6.11 1.72
C SER A 9 -16.34 5.96 3.23
N LYS A 10 -17.46 5.39 3.68
CA LYS A 10 -17.76 5.32 5.13
C LYS A 10 -17.17 4.11 5.83
N LEU A 11 -16.95 3.00 5.12
CA LEU A 11 -16.49 1.75 5.73
C LEU A 11 -14.98 1.76 6.00
N CYS A 12 -14.17 2.36 5.13
CA CYS A 12 -12.73 2.52 5.32
C CYS A 12 -12.35 3.55 6.41
N LYS A 13 -13.34 4.25 7.00
CA LYS A 13 -13.11 5.10 8.18
C LYS A 13 -12.82 4.30 9.45
N LYS A 14 -13.12 3.00 9.45
CA LYS A 14 -12.84 2.09 10.58
C LYS A 14 -11.41 1.56 10.59
N THR A 15 -10.67 1.71 9.51
CA THR A 15 -9.27 1.30 9.46
C THR A 15 -8.48 2.05 10.53
N ARG A 16 -7.79 1.31 11.40
CA ARG A 16 -6.82 1.88 12.34
C ARG A 16 -5.54 2.16 11.56
N ARG A 17 -5.02 3.38 11.64
CA ARG A 17 -3.90 3.83 10.81
C ARG A 17 -2.84 4.55 11.63
N VAL A 18 -1.58 4.18 11.40
CA VAL A 18 -0.42 5.05 11.56
C VAL A 18 0.04 5.41 10.16
N LEU A 19 0.14 6.71 9.87
CA LEU A 19 0.53 7.21 8.54
C LEU A 19 1.52 8.36 8.70
N ILE A 20 2.77 8.12 8.32
CA ILE A 20 3.76 9.17 8.15
C ILE A 20 3.53 9.74 6.75
N GLY A 21 2.83 10.87 6.68
CA GLY A 21 2.34 11.44 5.41
C GLY A 21 3.42 11.72 4.36
N SER A 22 4.70 11.83 4.75
CA SER A 22 5.82 11.85 3.81
C SER A 22 7.06 11.17 4.38
N VAL A 23 7.74 10.36 3.57
CA VAL A 23 9.02 9.71 3.89
C VAL A 23 10.10 10.11 2.89
N ARG A 24 11.35 10.23 3.35
CA ARG A 24 12.52 10.40 2.47
C ARG A 24 13.24 9.06 2.31
N VAL A 25 13.47 8.63 1.07
CA VAL A 25 14.19 7.39 0.73
C VAL A 25 15.54 7.79 0.14
N ASN A 26 16.63 7.50 0.84
CA ASN A 26 17.99 7.82 0.40
C ASN A 26 18.57 6.71 -0.48
N GLU A 27 19.74 6.96 -1.06
CA GLU A 27 20.49 5.95 -1.81
C GLU A 27 20.73 4.69 -0.96
N GLY A 28 20.52 3.51 -1.57
CA GLY A 28 20.61 2.22 -0.89
C GLY A 28 19.40 1.85 -0.04
N GLN A 29 18.46 2.77 0.23
CA GLN A 29 17.23 2.46 0.95
C GLN A 29 16.11 2.03 -0.01
N HIS A 30 15.15 1.26 0.52
CA HIS A 30 13.99 0.80 -0.24
C HIS A 30 12.74 0.71 0.65
N LEU A 31 11.57 0.62 0.00
CA LEU A 31 10.31 0.39 0.69
C LEU A 31 9.98 -1.09 0.70
N HIS A 32 9.60 -1.59 1.87
CA HIS A 32 9.18 -2.97 2.08
C HIS A 32 7.72 -3.01 2.48
N TYR A 33 6.90 -3.71 1.70
CA TYR A 33 5.46 -3.83 1.91
C TYR A 33 5.15 -5.24 2.43
N PHE A 34 4.46 -5.27 3.57
CA PHE A 34 3.85 -6.46 4.14
C PHE A 34 2.34 -6.31 4.02
N VAL A 35 1.73 -7.17 3.21
CA VAL A 35 0.29 -7.08 2.90
C VAL A 35 -0.36 -8.40 3.26
N THR A 36 -1.29 -8.37 4.21
CA THR A 36 -2.19 -9.47 4.48
C THR A 36 -3.58 -9.10 3.99
N VAL A 37 -4.23 -9.96 3.20
CA VAL A 37 -5.57 -9.69 2.68
C VAL A 37 -6.43 -10.95 2.73
N LYS A 38 -7.65 -10.81 3.28
CA LYS A 38 -8.65 -11.88 3.32
C LYS A 38 -9.91 -11.42 2.62
N GLY A 39 -10.52 -12.30 1.83
CA GLY A 39 -11.77 -12.01 1.14
C GLY A 39 -12.11 -13.11 0.14
N SER A 40 -13.31 -13.03 -0.45
CA SER A 40 -13.72 -13.97 -1.50
C SER A 40 -12.91 -13.82 -2.79
N ARG A 41 -12.43 -12.61 -3.09
CA ARG A 41 -11.58 -12.27 -4.25
C ARG A 41 -10.66 -11.09 -3.90
N PRO A 42 -9.66 -11.30 -3.02
CA PRO A 42 -8.82 -10.21 -2.58
C PRO A 42 -7.96 -9.72 -3.75
N LEU A 43 -8.17 -8.48 -4.15
CA LEU A 43 -7.37 -7.82 -5.18
C LEU A 43 -6.81 -6.54 -4.61
N PHE A 44 -5.52 -6.31 -4.81
CA PHE A 44 -4.90 -5.03 -4.53
C PHE A 44 -3.88 -4.63 -5.57
N THR A 45 -3.67 -3.33 -5.68
CA THR A 45 -2.76 -2.72 -6.65
C THR A 45 -2.03 -1.57 -5.99
N LEU A 46 -0.71 -1.46 -6.21
CA LEU A 46 0.09 -0.29 -5.88
C LEU A 46 0.36 0.52 -7.15
N ALA A 47 0.11 1.82 -7.09
CA ALA A 47 0.44 2.76 -8.16
C ALA A 47 0.97 4.08 -7.61
N CYS A 48 1.76 4.79 -8.43
CA CYS A 48 2.03 6.20 -8.25
C CYS A 48 1.41 7.01 -9.40
N GLU A 49 1.52 8.35 -9.36
CA GLU A 49 1.00 9.23 -10.42
C GLU A 49 1.58 8.90 -11.81
N HIS A 50 2.82 8.39 -11.86
CA HIS A 50 3.51 8.12 -13.12
C HIS A 50 3.10 6.78 -13.75
N LYS A 51 2.89 5.73 -12.93
CA LYS A 51 2.61 4.36 -13.42
C LYS A 51 2.07 3.44 -12.33
N PRO A 52 1.39 2.35 -12.71
CA PRO A 52 1.21 1.20 -11.83
C PRO A 52 2.56 0.52 -11.54
N HIS A 53 2.74 -0.01 -10.33
CA HIS A 53 3.97 -0.71 -9.91
C HIS A 53 3.78 -2.21 -9.78
N PHE A 54 2.72 -2.66 -9.11
CA PHE A 54 2.38 -4.09 -9.05
C PHE A 54 0.89 -4.30 -8.78
N ASP A 55 0.38 -5.43 -9.26
CA ASP A 55 -0.95 -5.96 -8.94
C ASP A 55 -0.84 -7.32 -8.26
N SER A 56 -1.73 -7.59 -7.30
CA SER A 56 -1.86 -8.89 -6.61
C SER A 56 -1.89 -10.11 -7.54
N LYS A 57 -2.39 -9.96 -8.78
CA LYS A 57 -2.43 -11.02 -9.80
C LYS A 57 -1.05 -11.35 -10.38
N GLU A 58 -0.13 -10.39 -10.34
CA GLU A 58 1.23 -10.52 -10.86
C GLU A 58 2.18 -11.15 -9.83
N LEU A 59 1.77 -11.17 -8.55
CA LEU A 59 2.56 -11.69 -7.42
C LEU A 59 2.44 -13.22 -7.24
N GLY A 60 1.82 -13.92 -8.19
CA GLY A 60 1.65 -15.37 -8.19
C GLY A 60 0.27 -15.83 -7.71
N PRO A 61 0.11 -17.11 -7.31
CA PRO A 61 -1.18 -17.62 -6.85
C PRO A 61 -1.68 -16.81 -5.65
N SER A 62 -3.00 -16.65 -5.51
CA SER A 62 -3.61 -15.92 -4.40
C SER A 62 -3.04 -16.42 -3.06
N ARG A 63 -2.28 -15.55 -2.39
CA ARG A 63 -1.77 -15.76 -1.03
C ARG A 63 -2.55 -14.86 -0.10
N GLN A 64 -2.63 -15.25 1.17
CA GLN A 64 -3.18 -14.34 2.18
C GLN A 64 -2.14 -13.32 2.63
N ASP A 65 -0.85 -13.62 2.45
CA ASP A 65 0.28 -12.81 2.90
C ASP A 65 1.25 -12.57 1.74
N TYR A 66 1.65 -11.31 1.59
CA TYR A 66 2.58 -10.84 0.58
C TYR A 66 3.69 -10.05 1.25
N ASP A 67 4.90 -10.30 0.77
CA ASP A 67 6.12 -9.63 1.14
C ASP A 67 6.73 -9.09 -0.17
N ILE A 68 6.78 -7.77 -0.29
CA ILE A 68 7.09 -7.09 -1.55
C ILE A 68 8.12 -6.01 -1.28
N VAL A 69 9.29 -6.15 -1.90
CA VAL A 69 10.31 -5.12 -1.95
C VAL A 69 10.04 -4.23 -3.16
N TRP A 70 9.91 -2.92 -2.94
CA TRP A 70 9.88 -1.95 -4.03
C TRP A 70 11.28 -1.36 -4.20
N PRO A 71 12.04 -1.82 -5.22
CA PRO A 71 13.29 -1.16 -5.58
C PRO A 71 12.99 0.16 -6.30
N ARG A 72 13.85 1.16 -6.09
CA ARG A 72 13.89 2.37 -6.95
C ARG A 72 14.19 1.89 -8.37
N SER A 73 13.18 1.87 -9.24
CA SER A 73 13.37 1.49 -10.64
C SER A 73 14.25 2.54 -11.33
N SER A 74 15.09 2.14 -12.29
CA SER A 74 15.81 3.09 -13.15
C SER A 74 14.89 4.00 -13.98
N ALA A 75 13.61 3.64 -14.11
CA ALA A 75 12.57 4.49 -14.70
C ALA A 75 12.04 5.57 -13.74
N ASP A 76 12.43 5.54 -12.46
CA ASP A 76 12.11 6.53 -11.41
C ASP A 76 13.32 7.46 -11.13
N ALA A 77 14.33 7.46 -12.02
CA ALA A 77 15.60 8.18 -11.89
C ALA A 77 15.54 9.62 -12.45
N GLY A 78 14.49 10.37 -12.10
CA GLY A 78 14.16 11.70 -12.64
C GLY A 78 14.45 12.89 -11.73
N GLY A 79 15.45 12.84 -10.84
CA GLY A 79 15.73 13.94 -9.89
C GLY A 79 14.99 13.77 -8.55
N PRO A 80 14.92 14.81 -7.69
CA PRO A 80 14.19 14.75 -6.43
C PRO A 80 12.68 14.67 -6.70
N ASP A 81 12.22 13.45 -6.90
CA ASP A 81 10.84 13.17 -7.26
C ASP A 81 9.99 12.96 -6.02
N THR A 82 8.76 13.47 -6.09
CA THR A 82 7.72 13.26 -5.09
C THR A 82 6.69 12.29 -5.65
N TYR A 83 6.59 11.11 -5.05
CA TYR A 83 5.64 10.09 -5.49
C TYR A 83 4.50 9.98 -4.49
N THR A 84 3.26 10.15 -4.94
CA THR A 84 2.09 9.74 -4.16
C THR A 84 1.79 8.29 -4.48
N PHE A 85 2.09 7.40 -3.56
CA PHE A 85 1.69 6.00 -3.67
C PHE A 85 0.26 5.84 -3.17
N ALA A 86 -0.51 5.01 -3.86
CA ALA A 86 -1.82 4.57 -3.42
C ALA A 86 -1.94 3.06 -3.55
N MET A 87 -2.43 2.40 -2.49
CA MET A 87 -2.80 1.00 -2.53
C MET A 87 -4.30 0.82 -2.33
N SER A 88 -4.92 0.16 -3.29
CA SER A 88 -6.37 -0.09 -3.31
C SER A 88 -6.68 -1.53 -2.93
N PHE A 89 -7.64 -1.77 -2.05
CA PHE A 89 -8.08 -3.11 -1.64
C PHE A 89 -9.53 -3.35 -2.05
N ALA A 90 -9.78 -4.24 -3.00
CA ALA A 90 -11.10 -4.55 -3.51
C ALA A 90 -11.58 -5.94 -3.02
N GLY A 91 -12.80 -6.00 -2.48
CA GLY A 91 -13.41 -7.27 -2.07
C GLY A 91 -12.72 -7.94 -0.88
N ALA A 92 -11.98 -7.15 -0.09
CA ALA A 92 -11.35 -7.58 1.14
C ALA A 92 -12.34 -7.49 2.31
N ASP A 93 -12.46 -8.59 3.05
CA ASP A 93 -13.15 -8.66 4.35
C ASP A 93 -12.23 -8.11 5.44
N LYS A 94 -10.93 -8.40 5.33
CA LYS A 94 -9.87 -7.87 6.20
C LYS A 94 -8.63 -7.55 5.39
N TYR A 95 -7.90 -6.50 5.77
CA TYR A 95 -6.53 -6.31 5.32
C TYR A 95 -5.66 -5.74 6.43
N THR A 96 -4.39 -6.12 6.40
CA THR A 96 -3.30 -5.46 7.11
C THR A 96 -2.30 -4.99 6.06
N LEU A 97 -1.94 -3.72 6.11
CA LEU A 97 -0.88 -3.13 5.31
C LEU A 97 0.15 -2.54 6.27
N ARG A 98 1.39 -3.02 6.17
CA ARG A 98 2.54 -2.37 6.77
C ARG A 98 3.55 -2.02 5.70
N VAL A 99 3.97 -0.76 5.66
CA VAL A 99 5.02 -0.27 4.77
C VAL A 99 6.15 0.26 5.61
N GLU A 100 7.35 -0.24 5.34
CA GLU A 100 8.55 0.11 6.09
C GLU A 100 9.65 0.65 5.19
N LEU A 101 10.48 1.55 5.73
CA LEU A 101 11.74 1.96 5.15
C LEU A 101 12.85 1.02 5.61
N HIS A 102 13.54 0.40 4.65
CA HIS A 102 14.64 -0.53 4.88
C HIS A 102 15.93 -0.02 4.25
N ASP A 103 17.06 -0.41 4.85
CA ASP A 103 18.40 -0.13 4.32
C ASP A 103 18.83 -1.15 3.24
N ALA A 104 20.04 -1.01 2.73
CA ALA A 104 20.59 -1.90 1.70
C ALA A 104 20.79 -3.36 2.18
N SER A 105 20.75 -3.59 3.49
CA SER A 105 20.87 -4.91 4.14
C SER A 105 19.51 -5.48 4.56
N HIS A 106 18.40 -4.90 4.06
CA HIS A 106 17.03 -5.28 4.41
C HIS A 106 16.74 -5.18 5.92
N GLN A 107 17.38 -4.24 6.61
CA GLN A 107 17.06 -3.91 7.98
C GLN A 107 16.20 -2.65 8.03
N ARG A 108 15.19 -2.66 8.88
CA ARG A 108 14.33 -1.50 9.08
C ARG A 108 15.13 -0.34 9.65
N VAL A 109 14.99 0.84 9.05
CA VAL A 109 15.65 2.08 9.48
C VAL A 109 14.81 2.73 10.59
N ASP A 110 15.39 2.92 11.79
CA ASP A 110 14.73 3.57 12.94
C ASP A 110 13.28 3.10 13.19
N ASP A 111 12.36 4.03 13.44
CA ASP A 111 10.90 3.82 13.45
C ASP A 111 10.30 3.95 12.04
N GLY A 112 10.98 3.39 11.03
CA GLY A 112 10.68 3.55 9.61
C GLY A 112 9.35 2.96 9.15
N VAL A 113 8.37 2.79 10.02
CA VAL A 113 6.99 2.43 9.70
C VAL A 113 6.31 3.65 9.08
N ILE A 114 6.08 3.59 7.78
CA ILE A 114 5.48 4.68 7.00
C ILE A 114 3.97 4.57 7.01
N VAL A 115 3.48 3.34 6.84
CA VAL A 115 2.06 2.99 6.91
C VAL A 115 1.94 1.77 7.80
N ASP A 116 1.00 1.82 8.74
CA ASP A 116 0.50 0.64 9.44
C ASP A 116 -1.03 0.77 9.50
N ALA A 117 -1.70 -0.01 8.67
CA ALA A 117 -3.12 0.10 8.42
C ALA A 117 -3.81 -1.25 8.59
N ASP A 118 -4.69 -1.33 9.59
CA ASP A 118 -5.48 -2.52 9.89
C ASP A 118 -6.96 -2.24 9.65
N TYR A 119 -7.55 -3.01 8.75
CA TYR A 119 -8.98 -3.03 8.51
C TYR A 119 -9.57 -4.39 8.86
N ASP A 120 -10.55 -4.37 9.75
CA ASP A 120 -11.41 -5.51 10.08
C ASP A 120 -12.87 -5.08 9.90
N GLY A 121 -13.51 -5.55 8.83
CA GLY A 121 -14.86 -5.18 8.47
C GLY A 121 -15.77 -6.37 8.20
N ASN A 122 -17.08 -6.12 8.29
CA ASN A 122 -18.09 -7.07 7.85
C ASN A 122 -18.04 -7.17 6.31
N PRO A 123 -18.25 -8.35 5.68
CA PRO A 123 -17.97 -8.57 4.28
C PRO A 123 -18.99 -7.81 3.42
N ALA A 124 -18.60 -6.61 3.03
CA ALA A 124 -19.17 -5.87 1.93
C ALA A 124 -18.00 -5.59 0.99
N SER A 125 -18.22 -5.72 -0.32
CA SER A 125 -17.24 -5.37 -1.34
C SER A 125 -16.83 -3.89 -1.20
N ILE A 126 -15.85 -3.63 -0.35
CA ILE A 126 -15.29 -2.32 -0.09
C ILE A 126 -14.09 -2.07 -0.98
N LEU A 127 -13.83 -0.78 -1.24
CA LEU A 127 -12.61 -0.29 -1.86
C LEU A 127 -11.97 0.66 -0.85
N CYS A 128 -10.89 0.22 -0.20
CA CYS A 128 -10.10 1.07 0.69
C CYS A 128 -8.79 1.46 0.01
N ASN A 129 -8.42 2.73 0.19
CA ASN A 129 -7.21 3.30 -0.37
C ASN A 129 -6.30 3.78 0.77
N GLU A 130 -5.06 3.34 0.76
CA GLU A 130 -4.00 3.84 1.63
C GLU A 130 -2.99 4.60 0.77
N SER A 131 -2.67 5.85 1.15
CA SER A 131 -1.79 6.69 0.35
C SER A 131 -0.76 7.44 1.18
N PHE A 132 0.45 7.56 0.66
CA PHE A 132 1.56 8.25 1.31
C PHE A 132 2.49 8.87 0.28
N VAL A 133 3.28 9.85 0.71
CA VAL A 133 4.21 10.58 -0.15
C VAL A 133 5.63 10.11 0.06
N VAL A 134 6.35 9.80 -1.01
CA VAL A 134 7.76 9.42 -0.98
C VAL A 134 8.57 10.51 -1.65
N ARG A 135 9.64 10.96 -1.00
CA ARG A 135 10.63 11.92 -1.53
C ARG A 135 11.96 11.20 -1.69
N THR A 136 12.64 11.40 -2.81
CA THR A 136 13.84 10.64 -3.17
C THR A 136 15.06 11.49 -3.47
#